data_AF-A0A2X3K6Q8-F1
#
_entry.id   AF-A0A2X3K6Q8-F1
#
_cell.length_a   1.000
_cell.length_b   1.000
_cell.length_c   1.000
_cell.angle_alpha   90.00
_cell.angle_beta   90.00
_cell.angle_gamma   90.00
#
_symmetry.space_group_name_H-M   'P 1'
#
loop_
_entity.id
_entity.type
_entity.pdbx_description
1 polymer ?
#
loop_
_entity_poly.entity_id
_entity_poly.type
_entity_poly.pdbx_seq_one_letter_code
_entity_poly.pdbx_strand_id
1 'polypeptide(L)'
;MKNYRKEWTQPRWEGITRPYSAEDVVKLRGSVNPECTLAQLGAAKMWRLLHGESKKGYINSLGALTGGQALQQAKAGIEAVYLSGWQVAADANLAASMYPDQSLYPANSVPAVVERINNTFRRADQIQWSAGIEPGDPRYVDYFLPIVADAEAGFWRCPECL
;
A
#
# COMPACT_ATOMS: atom_id res chain seq x y z
N MET A 1 -19.68 -12.23 12.96
CA MET A 1 -19.22 -13.61 12.69
C MET A 1 -19.57 -14.13 11.29
N LYS A 2 -20.83 -14.09 10.82
CA LYS A 2 -21.24 -14.70 9.53
C LYS A 2 -20.53 -14.15 8.27
N ASN A 3 -20.03 -12.91 8.29
CA ASN A 3 -19.37 -12.31 7.11
C ASN A 3 -18.00 -12.90 6.76
N TYR A 4 -17.11 -13.17 7.74
CA TYR A 4 -15.73 -13.60 7.45
C TYR A 4 -15.65 -14.99 6.84
N ARG A 5 -16.47 -15.94 7.32
CA ARG A 5 -16.55 -17.27 6.73
C ARG A 5 -16.98 -17.22 5.26
N LYS A 6 -17.94 -16.36 4.92
CA LYS A 6 -18.41 -16.17 3.54
C LYS A 6 -17.40 -15.38 2.69
N GLU A 7 -16.69 -14.43 3.28
CA GLU A 7 -15.66 -13.68 2.59
C GLU A 7 -14.49 -14.58 2.19
N TRP A 8 -14.09 -15.51 3.06
CA TRP A 8 -12.97 -16.44 2.81
C TRP A 8 -13.26 -17.49 1.74
N THR A 9 -14.50 -17.63 1.27
CA THR A 9 -14.82 -18.49 0.11
C THR A 9 -14.71 -17.76 -1.22
N GLN A 10 -14.37 -16.46 -1.23
CA GLN A 10 -14.21 -15.71 -2.48
C GLN A 10 -12.93 -16.14 -3.23
N PRO A 11 -12.88 -15.98 -4.57
CA PRO A 11 -11.70 -16.31 -5.39
C PRO A 11 -10.42 -15.62 -4.90
N ARG A 12 -10.54 -14.45 -4.28
CA ARG A 12 -9.43 -13.70 -3.66
C ARG A 12 -8.59 -14.53 -2.69
N TRP A 13 -9.18 -15.57 -2.09
CA TRP A 13 -8.58 -16.38 -1.03
C TRP A 13 -8.35 -17.84 -1.44
N GLU A 14 -8.53 -18.18 -2.71
CA GLU A 14 -8.25 -19.51 -3.23
C GLU A 14 -6.77 -19.88 -2.97
N GLY A 15 -6.53 -21.09 -2.44
CA GLY A 15 -5.18 -21.56 -2.09
C GLY A 15 -4.56 -20.94 -0.82
N ILE A 16 -5.27 -20.07 -0.09
CA ILE A 16 -4.72 -19.42 1.12
C ILE A 16 -5.13 -20.18 2.39
N THR A 17 -4.14 -20.76 3.08
CA THR A 17 -4.31 -21.42 4.37
C THR A 17 -4.23 -20.42 5.52
N ARG A 18 -5.17 -20.51 6.48
CA ARG A 18 -5.16 -19.74 7.73
C ARG A 18 -5.08 -20.69 8.92
N PRO A 19 -4.00 -20.68 9.73
CA PRO A 19 -3.88 -21.54 10.91
C PRO A 19 -4.66 -20.98 12.13
N TYR A 20 -5.77 -20.28 11.89
CA TYR A 20 -6.63 -19.64 12.89
C TYR A 20 -8.06 -19.53 12.36
N SER A 21 -9.04 -19.39 13.27
CA SER A 21 -10.46 -19.35 12.93
C SER A 21 -10.96 -17.93 12.63
N ALA A 22 -12.15 -17.83 12.01
CA ALA A 22 -12.82 -16.54 11.83
C ALA A 22 -13.23 -15.92 13.17
N GLU A 23 -13.51 -16.75 14.17
CA GLU A 23 -13.79 -16.36 15.55
C GLU A 23 -12.58 -15.66 16.19
N ASP A 24 -11.37 -16.19 16.01
CA ASP A 24 -10.14 -15.59 16.55
C ASP A 24 -9.93 -14.17 15.99
N VAL A 25 -10.19 -13.97 14.69
CA VAL A 25 -10.10 -12.65 14.05
C VAL A 25 -11.13 -11.67 14.62
N VAL A 26 -12.37 -12.11 14.86
CA VAL A 26 -13.40 -11.23 15.44
C VAL A 26 -13.08 -10.89 16.89
N LYS A 27 -12.52 -11.84 17.65
CA LYS A 27 -12.13 -11.66 19.06
C LYS A 27 -11.10 -10.55 19.24
N LEU A 28 -10.17 -10.38 18.31
CA LEU A 28 -9.10 -9.38 18.37
C LEU A 28 -9.45 -8.01 17.77
N ARG A 29 -10.59 -7.89 17.06
CA ARG A 29 -10.94 -6.67 16.32
C ARG A 29 -11.38 -5.49 17.20
N GLY A 30 -11.96 -5.79 18.36
CA GLY A 30 -12.72 -4.80 19.13
C GLY A 30 -14.12 -4.53 18.58
N SER A 31 -14.87 -3.69 19.29
CA SER A 31 -16.29 -3.38 18.98
C SER A 31 -16.46 -2.36 17.85
N VAL A 32 -15.46 -1.51 17.63
CA VAL A 32 -15.44 -0.49 16.57
C VAL A 32 -14.19 -0.72 15.73
N ASN A 33 -14.37 -0.88 14.43
CA ASN A 33 -13.28 -1.14 13.49
C ASN A 33 -13.13 0.05 12.53
N PRO A 34 -12.11 0.92 12.71
CA PRO A 34 -11.85 2.02 11.79
C PRO A 34 -11.62 1.53 10.37
N GLU A 35 -12.16 2.25 9.38
CA GLU A 35 -11.98 1.89 7.98
C GLU A 35 -10.62 2.36 7.45
N CYS A 36 -9.88 1.44 6.84
CA CYS A 36 -8.63 1.73 6.15
C CYS A 36 -8.88 1.90 4.65
N THR A 37 -9.63 2.94 4.25
CA THR A 37 -10.15 3.12 2.89
C THR A 37 -9.09 2.99 1.80
N LEU A 38 -7.95 3.69 1.94
CA LEU A 38 -6.87 3.65 0.94
C LEU A 38 -6.23 2.26 0.84
N ALA A 39 -6.07 1.57 1.97
CA ALA A 39 -5.53 0.22 1.97
C ALA A 39 -6.49 -0.78 1.30
N GLN A 40 -7.80 -0.66 1.54
CA GLN A 40 -8.81 -1.51 0.91
C GLN A 40 -8.87 -1.29 -0.61
N LEU A 41 -8.94 -0.03 -1.05
CA LEU A 41 -8.97 0.32 -2.48
C LEU A 41 -7.67 -0.07 -3.17
N GLY A 42 -6.52 0.20 -2.55
CA GLY A 42 -5.20 -0.18 -3.07
C GLY A 42 -5.05 -1.70 -3.21
N ALA A 43 -5.42 -2.48 -2.20
CA ALA A 43 -5.37 -3.94 -2.24
C ALA A 43 -6.29 -4.53 -3.31
N ALA A 44 -7.51 -4.00 -3.45
CA ALA A 44 -8.46 -4.42 -4.48
C ALA A 44 -7.95 -4.09 -5.89
N LYS A 45 -7.40 -2.88 -6.09
CA LYS A 45 -6.80 -2.46 -7.35
C LYS A 45 -5.59 -3.31 -7.71
N MET A 46 -4.69 -3.55 -6.75
CA MET A 46 -3.51 -4.40 -6.96
C MET A 46 -3.90 -5.82 -7.37
N TRP A 47 -4.89 -6.41 -6.69
CA TRP A 47 -5.41 -7.72 -7.06
C TRP A 47 -5.89 -7.75 -8.51
N ARG A 48 -6.70 -6.77 -8.93
CA ARG A 48 -7.18 -6.67 -10.32
C ARG A 48 -6.04 -6.53 -11.33
N LEU A 49 -5.06 -5.68 -11.07
CA LEU A 49 -3.90 -5.48 -11.95
C LEU A 49 -3.09 -6.77 -12.12
N LEU A 50 -2.89 -7.53 -11.04
CA LEU A 50 -2.20 -8.83 -11.06
C LEU A 50 -2.98 -9.91 -11.82
N HIS A 51 -4.31 -9.76 -11.95
CA HIS A 51 -5.21 -10.74 -12.59
C HIS A 51 -5.66 -10.29 -13.99
N GLY A 52 -4.85 -9.49 -14.67
CA GLY A 52 -5.01 -9.20 -16.10
C GLY A 52 -5.48 -7.79 -16.44
N GLU A 53 -5.75 -6.92 -15.45
CA GLU A 53 -6.08 -5.51 -15.73
C GLU A 53 -4.84 -4.62 -15.94
N SER A 54 -3.62 -5.15 -15.78
CA SER A 54 -2.40 -4.38 -16.06
C SER A 54 -2.20 -4.16 -17.56
N LYS A 55 -1.74 -2.95 -17.93
CA LYS A 55 -1.59 -2.53 -19.34
C LYS A 55 -0.68 -3.43 -20.16
N LYS A 56 0.32 -4.04 -19.52
CA LYS A 56 1.37 -4.84 -20.19
C LYS A 56 1.25 -6.34 -19.93
N GLY A 57 0.21 -6.78 -19.21
CA GLY A 57 0.12 -8.14 -18.68
C GLY A 57 1.05 -8.43 -17.50
N TYR A 58 1.82 -7.45 -17.06
CA TYR A 58 2.62 -7.46 -15.83
C TYR A 58 2.73 -6.04 -15.27
N ILE A 59 3.02 -5.93 -13.98
CA ILE A 59 3.23 -4.66 -13.28
C ILE A 59 4.73 -4.46 -13.07
N ASN A 60 5.30 -3.40 -13.62
CA ASN A 60 6.62 -2.92 -13.23
C ASN A 60 6.48 -1.72 -12.28
N SER A 61 7.37 -1.63 -11.32
CA SER A 61 7.43 -0.53 -10.37
C SER A 61 8.87 -0.05 -10.20
N LEU A 62 9.01 1.14 -9.64
CA LEU A 62 10.28 1.74 -9.26
C LEU A 62 10.22 2.13 -7.79
N GLY A 63 11.34 2.00 -7.09
CA GLY A 63 11.46 2.44 -5.70
C GLY A 63 11.20 3.94 -5.55
N ALA A 64 10.28 4.33 -4.66
CA ALA A 64 10.01 5.72 -4.31
C ALA A 64 10.28 5.97 -2.82
N LEU A 65 11.20 6.89 -2.50
CA LEU A 65 11.53 7.30 -1.14
C LEU A 65 10.83 8.61 -0.71
N THR A 66 10.14 9.27 -1.65
CA THR A 66 9.33 10.48 -1.39
C THR A 66 7.98 10.42 -2.10
N GLY A 67 7.01 11.17 -1.57
CA GLY A 67 5.70 11.35 -2.23
C GLY A 67 5.81 12.02 -3.61
N GLY A 68 6.76 12.94 -3.80
CA GLY A 68 7.00 13.60 -5.08
C GLY A 68 7.46 12.62 -6.17
N GLN A 69 8.36 11.69 -5.84
CA GLN A 69 8.76 10.63 -6.76
C GLN A 69 7.58 9.74 -7.16
N ALA A 70 6.80 9.27 -6.17
CA ALA A 70 5.60 8.47 -6.42
C ALA A 70 4.57 9.21 -7.29
N LEU A 71 4.37 10.51 -7.05
CA LEU A 71 3.50 11.36 -7.86
C LEU A 71 3.95 11.42 -9.32
N GLN A 72 5.24 11.59 -9.57
CA GLN A 72 5.76 11.61 -10.95
C GLN A 72 5.64 10.24 -11.62
N GLN A 73 5.83 9.14 -10.87
CA GLN A 73 5.59 7.79 -11.39
C GLN A 73 4.12 7.61 -11.83
N ALA A 74 3.15 8.09 -11.05
CA ALA A 74 1.74 8.07 -11.43
C ALA A 74 1.48 8.87 -12.71
N LYS A 75 2.05 10.08 -12.83
CA LYS A 75 1.96 10.89 -14.05
C LYS A 75 2.63 10.24 -15.25
N ALA A 76 3.70 9.48 -15.04
CA ALA A 76 4.40 8.72 -16.07
C ALA A 76 3.65 7.44 -16.49
N GLY A 77 2.53 7.11 -15.82
CA GLY A 77 1.69 5.97 -16.17
C GLY A 77 2.11 4.65 -15.53
N ILE A 78 2.97 4.67 -14.51
CA ILE A 78 3.27 3.51 -13.66
C ILE A 78 2.01 3.07 -12.91
N GLU A 79 1.82 1.76 -12.76
CA GLU A 79 0.57 1.18 -12.25
C GLU A 79 0.64 0.82 -10.76
N ALA A 80 1.85 0.73 -10.18
CA ALA A 80 2.07 0.48 -8.75
C ALA A 80 3.40 1.08 -8.28
N VAL A 81 3.47 1.48 -7.02
CA VAL A 81 4.69 2.02 -6.39
C VAL A 81 5.32 0.95 -5.51
N TYR A 82 6.64 0.80 -5.61
CA TYR A 82 7.42 0.01 -4.65
C TYR A 82 8.09 0.95 -3.64
N LEU A 83 8.01 0.61 -2.37
CA LEU A 83 8.68 1.34 -1.29
C LEU A 83 9.71 0.43 -0.64
N SER A 84 10.98 0.69 -0.93
CA SER A 84 12.13 -0.11 -0.51
C SER A 84 12.59 0.22 0.91
N GLY A 85 12.78 -0.81 1.75
CA GLY A 85 13.36 -0.68 3.09
C GLY A 85 14.77 -0.12 3.05
N TRP A 86 15.59 -0.62 2.11
CA TRP A 86 16.93 -0.09 1.81
C TRP A 86 16.95 1.43 1.56
N GLN A 87 16.03 1.95 0.73
CA GLN A 87 15.97 3.40 0.46
C GLN A 87 15.54 4.20 1.69
N VAL A 88 14.65 3.64 2.51
CA VAL A 88 14.22 4.26 3.77
C VAL A 88 15.36 4.28 4.79
N ALA A 89 16.10 3.18 4.93
CA ALA A 89 17.30 3.09 5.75
C ALA A 89 18.35 4.15 5.35
N ALA A 90 18.57 4.30 4.04
CA ALA A 90 19.57 5.23 3.53
C ALA A 90 19.20 6.70 3.75
N ASP A 91 17.95 7.12 3.46
CA ASP A 91 17.67 8.55 3.30
C ASP A 91 16.23 9.02 3.62
N ALA A 92 15.36 8.16 4.18
CA ALA A 92 13.98 8.56 4.48
C ALA A 92 13.41 8.06 5.82
N ASN A 93 14.28 7.57 6.70
CA ASN A 93 13.86 7.08 8.02
C ASN A 93 13.62 8.22 9.03
N LEU A 94 12.87 7.89 10.09
CA LEU A 94 12.51 8.84 11.13
C LEU A 94 13.65 9.17 12.10
N ALA A 95 14.75 8.41 12.08
CA ALA A 95 15.95 8.72 12.87
C ALA A 95 16.84 9.79 12.21
N ALA A 96 16.46 10.30 11.03
CA ALA A 96 17.16 11.34 10.29
C ALA A 96 18.67 11.03 10.13
N SER A 97 18.99 9.75 9.97
CA SER A 97 20.36 9.23 9.92
C SER A 97 20.50 8.29 8.73
N MET A 98 21.67 8.27 8.11
CA MET A 98 21.95 7.33 7.02
C MET A 98 22.35 5.96 7.58
N TYR A 99 21.65 4.91 7.20
CA TYR A 99 21.95 3.53 7.61
C TYR A 99 22.19 2.59 6.41
N PRO A 100 22.99 1.52 6.60
CA PRO A 100 22.96 0.36 5.71
C PRO A 100 21.67 -0.45 5.91
N ASP A 101 21.41 -1.35 4.98
CA ASP A 101 20.24 -2.23 4.97
C ASP A 101 20.40 -3.42 5.92
N GLN A 102 20.24 -3.11 7.22
CA GLN A 102 20.32 -4.05 8.33
C GLN A 102 19.18 -3.82 9.34
N SER A 103 18.05 -3.28 8.87
CA SER A 103 16.85 -2.95 9.66
C SER A 103 17.15 -2.13 10.94
N LEU A 104 18.13 -1.23 10.89
CA LEU A 104 18.61 -0.43 12.04
C LEU A 104 17.71 0.78 12.36
N TYR A 105 16.82 1.14 11.44
CA TYR A 105 15.96 2.30 11.55
C TYR A 105 14.68 1.99 12.34
N PRO A 106 13.97 2.99 12.90
CA PRO A 106 12.73 2.75 13.65
C PRO A 106 11.65 2.05 12.80
N ALA A 107 10.99 1.03 13.33
CA ALA A 107 10.02 0.19 12.62
C ALA A 107 8.87 0.97 11.94
N ASN A 108 8.50 2.13 12.48
CA ASN A 108 7.48 3.01 11.91
C ASN A 108 7.96 3.88 10.73
N SER A 109 9.23 3.75 10.30
CA SER A 109 9.78 4.57 9.21
C SER A 109 9.15 4.26 7.86
N VAL A 110 9.03 2.99 7.46
CA VAL A 110 8.38 2.62 6.20
C VAL A 110 6.90 3.04 6.20
N PRO A 111 6.09 2.74 7.23
CA PRO A 111 4.72 3.25 7.34
C PRO A 111 4.61 4.78 7.21
N ALA A 112 5.53 5.54 7.80
CA ALA A 112 5.55 7.00 7.68
C ALA A 112 5.77 7.46 6.23
N VAL A 113 6.59 6.75 5.45
CA VAL A 113 6.77 7.07 4.02
C VAL A 113 5.55 6.65 3.19
N VAL A 114 4.91 5.52 3.51
CA VAL A 114 3.61 5.12 2.89
C VAL A 114 2.56 6.23 3.10
N GLU A 115 2.45 6.76 4.31
CA GLU A 115 1.53 7.85 4.63
C GLU A 115 1.86 9.12 3.82
N ARG A 116 3.15 9.50 3.73
CA ARG A 116 3.60 10.65 2.91
C ARG A 116 3.24 10.51 1.44
N ILE A 117 3.39 9.31 0.86
CA ILE A 117 3.02 9.03 -0.53
C ILE A 117 1.50 9.17 -0.70
N ASN A 118 0.69 8.55 0.16
CA ASN A 118 -0.77 8.63 0.10
C ASN A 118 -1.29 10.06 0.27
N ASN A 119 -0.70 10.85 1.18
CA ASN A 119 -1.05 12.26 1.34
C ASN A 119 -0.73 13.09 0.09
N THR A 120 0.36 12.76 -0.61
CA THR A 120 0.73 13.41 -1.86
C THR A 120 -0.26 13.05 -2.98
N PHE A 121 -0.62 11.78 -3.11
CA PHE A 121 -1.65 11.32 -4.06
C PHE A 121 -2.99 11.99 -3.79
N ARG A 122 -3.42 12.04 -2.52
CA ARG A 122 -4.65 12.71 -2.12
C ARG A 122 -4.65 14.19 -2.50
N ARG A 123 -3.53 14.90 -2.33
CA ARG A 123 -3.44 16.31 -2.74
C ARG A 123 -3.53 16.47 -4.25
N ALA A 124 -2.85 15.61 -5.02
CA ALA A 124 -2.88 15.65 -6.47
C ALA A 124 -4.28 15.36 -7.03
N ASP A 125 -4.97 14.37 -6.44
CA ASP A 125 -6.36 14.04 -6.73
C ASP A 125 -7.30 15.22 -6.42
N GLN A 126 -7.17 15.87 -5.25
CA GLN A 126 -7.95 17.07 -4.91
C GLN A 126 -7.76 18.22 -5.90
N ILE A 127 -6.53 18.41 -6.42
CA ILE A 127 -6.24 19.42 -7.44
C ILE A 127 -6.94 19.05 -8.76
N GLN A 128 -6.86 17.79 -9.17
CA GLN A 128 -7.50 17.29 -10.37
C GLN A 128 -9.04 17.41 -10.29
N TRP A 129 -9.61 16.98 -9.17
CA TRP A 129 -11.05 17.03 -8.92
C TRP A 129 -11.57 18.46 -8.88
N SER A 130 -10.86 19.38 -8.20
CA SER A 130 -11.26 20.79 -8.14
C SER A 130 -11.16 21.52 -9.50
N ALA A 131 -10.34 21.02 -10.42
CA ALA A 131 -10.25 21.49 -11.79
C ALA A 131 -11.32 20.90 -12.73
N GLY A 132 -12.23 20.04 -12.23
CA GLY A 132 -13.28 19.40 -13.03
C GLY A 132 -12.75 18.33 -14.00
N ILE A 133 -11.60 17.73 -13.70
CA ILE A 133 -11.02 16.66 -14.51
C ILE A 133 -11.48 15.32 -13.94
N GLU A 134 -12.38 14.66 -14.65
CA GLU A 134 -13.03 13.42 -14.23
C GLU A 134 -12.48 12.18 -14.95
N PRO A 135 -12.71 10.95 -14.44
CA PRO A 135 -12.37 9.73 -15.15
C PRO A 135 -12.98 9.72 -16.57
N GLY A 136 -12.13 9.63 -17.59
CA GLY A 136 -12.51 9.71 -19.00
C GLY A 136 -12.04 10.97 -19.72
N ASP A 137 -11.63 12.02 -19.00
CA ASP A 137 -10.93 13.17 -19.58
C ASP A 137 -9.51 12.76 -20.01
N PRO A 138 -9.01 13.19 -21.19
CA PRO A 138 -7.64 12.91 -21.63
C PRO A 138 -6.53 13.37 -20.66
N ARG A 139 -6.84 14.34 -19.79
CA ARG A 139 -5.92 14.88 -18.77
C ARG A 139 -5.98 14.12 -17.45
N TYR A 140 -6.91 13.17 -17.30
CA TYR A 140 -7.12 12.44 -16.07
C TYR A 140 -5.94 11.51 -15.76
N VAL A 141 -5.49 11.57 -14.50
CA VAL A 141 -4.51 10.67 -13.93
C VAL A 141 -5.12 10.01 -12.70
N ASP A 142 -5.05 8.68 -12.64
CA ASP A 142 -5.39 7.94 -11.44
C ASP A 142 -4.19 7.97 -10.46
N TYR A 143 -4.24 8.90 -9.51
CA TYR A 143 -3.14 9.11 -8.56
C TYR A 143 -3.08 8.05 -7.46
N PHE A 144 -4.17 7.36 -7.14
CA PHE A 144 -4.19 6.37 -6.06
C PHE A 144 -3.63 5.03 -6.56
N LEU A 145 -2.31 5.02 -6.79
CA LEU A 145 -1.58 3.81 -7.11
C LEU A 145 -1.48 2.89 -5.88
N PRO A 146 -1.61 1.56 -6.04
CA PRO A 146 -1.28 0.63 -4.99
C PRO A 146 0.21 0.73 -4.62
N ILE A 147 0.49 0.68 -3.32
CA ILE A 147 1.85 0.74 -2.77
C ILE A 147 2.21 -0.64 -2.21
N VAL A 148 3.31 -1.21 -2.68
CA VAL A 148 3.93 -2.41 -2.10
C VAL A 148 5.09 -1.94 -1.24
N ALA A 149 5.00 -2.16 0.07
CA ALA A 149 5.98 -1.69 1.03
C ALA A 149 6.81 -2.84 1.60
N ASP A 150 8.09 -2.59 1.76
CA ASP A 150 9.03 -3.48 2.43
C ASP A 150 8.73 -3.54 3.94
N ALA A 151 8.59 -4.75 4.47
CA ALA A 151 8.33 -4.98 5.89
C ALA A 151 9.53 -5.62 6.60
N GLU A 152 10.70 -5.65 5.96
CA GLU A 152 11.91 -6.29 6.46
C GLU A 152 11.62 -7.76 6.85
N ALA A 153 12.16 -8.23 7.97
CA ALA A 153 11.77 -9.48 8.62
C ALA A 153 10.78 -9.26 9.78
N GLY A 154 10.04 -8.14 9.80
CA GLY A 154 9.11 -7.80 10.87
C GLY A 154 9.77 -7.33 12.17
N PHE A 155 10.93 -6.67 12.07
CA PHE A 155 11.66 -6.07 13.21
C PHE A 155 11.79 -7.01 14.43
N TRP A 156 12.37 -8.20 14.23
CA TRP A 156 12.79 -9.17 15.27
C TRP A 156 11.71 -9.98 16.02
N ARG A 157 10.47 -9.51 16.25
CA ARG A 157 9.48 -10.27 17.07
C ARG A 157 8.07 -10.29 16.49
N CYS A 158 7.43 -11.47 16.56
CA CYS A 158 6.04 -11.73 16.13
C CYS A 158 4.97 -10.71 16.62
N PRO A 159 4.98 -10.22 17.88
CA PRO A 159 4.07 -9.14 18.28
C PRO A 159 4.30 -7.77 17.61
N GLU A 160 5.44 -7.54 16.96
CA GLU A 160 5.73 -6.31 16.20
C GLU A 160 5.29 -6.41 14.73
N CYS A 161 4.88 -7.60 14.27
CA CYS A 161 4.28 -7.83 12.95
C CYS A 161 2.74 -7.64 12.92
N LEU A 162 2.10 -7.46 14.08
CA LEU A 162 0.64 -7.39 14.25
C LEU A 162 0.10 -5.96 14.27
#